data_AF-A0AAV8VQL3-F1
#
_entry.id   AF-A0AAV8VQL3-F1
#
_cell.length_a   1.000
_cell.length_b   1.000
_cell.length_c   1.000
_cell.angle_alpha   90.00
_cell.angle_beta   90.00
_cell.angle_gamma   90.00
#
_symmetry.space_group_name_H-M   'P 1'
#
loop_
_entity.id
_entity.type
_entity.pdbx_description
1 polymer ?
#
loop_
_entity_poly.entity_id
_entity_poly.type
_entity_poly.pdbx_seq_one_letter_code
_entity_poly.pdbx_strand_id
1 'polypeptide(L)'
;MRALCGIRWGADPSTLLIALKPHCDRKEYYWQSRDTPYPIQAMNKTDAFPNLYSSQLPPCFEYELPYQLTPIPHINLDSTQADFLNNLDFLHMSEERYRNETWIYTDGSLDRKQQKVEFGVYIPSIEYKFSSKLQETQICTAEIIAIHHAICVCLEKNIINAIIWVDSKSAIERIASTEIQASRDYISLRTKRLLLEAGENGTNIKLGWIPGHFNIKGIHTANILAKIRQDLNVPLDIRVDKKDILSIIREQIRDQWNKQWTTLLQNKGAYCKTYSCLETNFPKKPWF
;
A
#
# COMPACT_ATOMS: atom_id res chain seq x y z
N MET A 1 -4.05 30.80 -29.38
CA MET A 1 -3.55 31.90 -28.53
C MET A 1 -4.60 32.52 -27.61
N ARG A 2 -5.92 32.53 -27.91
CA ARG A 2 -6.93 33.15 -27.02
C ARG A 2 -7.35 32.32 -25.78
N ALA A 3 -7.03 31.03 -25.70
CA ALA A 3 -7.36 30.18 -24.55
C ALA A 3 -6.46 30.40 -23.31
N LEU A 4 -5.43 31.25 -23.40
CA LEU A 4 -4.49 31.55 -22.33
C LEU A 4 -4.66 32.97 -21.75
N CYS A 5 -5.68 33.73 -22.19
CA CYS A 5 -5.82 35.15 -21.83
C CYS A 5 -6.18 35.44 -20.36
N GLY A 6 -6.43 34.42 -19.54
CA GLY A 6 -6.61 34.56 -18.08
C GLY A 6 -5.43 34.06 -17.24
N ILE A 7 -4.38 33.55 -17.90
CA ILE A 7 -3.28 32.87 -17.23
C ILE A 7 -2.12 33.86 -17.06
N ARG A 8 -1.84 34.26 -15.81
CA ARG A 8 -0.68 35.09 -15.49
C ARG A 8 0.60 34.30 -15.75
N TRP A 9 1.46 34.83 -16.61
CA TRP A 9 2.83 34.33 -16.77
C TRP A 9 3.57 34.54 -15.44
N GLY A 10 4.07 33.44 -14.86
CA GLY A 10 4.64 33.41 -13.50
C GLY A 10 3.78 32.68 -12.45
N ALA A 11 2.61 32.17 -12.82
CA ALA A 11 1.83 31.29 -11.94
C ALA A 11 2.50 29.93 -11.75
N ASP A 12 2.35 29.36 -10.55
CA ASP A 12 2.82 28.01 -10.22
C ASP A 12 2.27 26.98 -11.24
N PRO A 13 3.08 26.00 -11.69
CA PRO A 13 2.64 25.00 -12.67
C PRO A 13 1.33 24.30 -12.31
N SER A 14 1.00 24.12 -11.02
CA SER A 14 -0.27 23.53 -10.60
C SER A 14 -1.47 24.42 -10.96
N THR A 15 -1.33 25.74 -10.80
CA THR A 15 -2.39 26.72 -11.08
C THR A 15 -2.70 26.77 -12.58
N LEU A 16 -1.65 26.65 -13.41
CA LEU A 16 -1.78 26.56 -14.86
C LEU A 16 -2.57 25.32 -15.29
N LEU A 17 -2.24 24.16 -14.72
CA LEU A 17 -2.90 22.90 -15.05
C LEU A 17 -4.36 22.90 -14.62
N ILE A 18 -4.67 23.42 -13.42
CA ILE A 18 -6.04 23.58 -12.91
C ILE A 18 -6.87 24.47 -13.84
N ALA A 19 -6.32 25.58 -14.31
CA ALA A 19 -7.01 26.47 -15.25
C ALA A 19 -7.20 25.85 -16.64
N LEU A 20 -6.25 25.05 -17.12
CA LEU A 20 -6.28 24.42 -18.44
C LEU A 20 -7.22 23.21 -18.52
N LYS A 21 -7.39 22.46 -17.44
CA LYS A 21 -8.16 21.20 -17.42
C LYS A 21 -9.59 21.34 -17.95
N PRO A 22 -10.42 22.30 -17.50
CA PRO A 22 -11.80 22.42 -17.97
C PRO A 22 -11.90 22.70 -19.47
N HIS A 23 -10.95 23.45 -20.05
CA HIS A 23 -10.91 23.72 -21.49
C HIS A 23 -10.54 22.47 -22.31
N CYS A 24 -9.64 21.63 -21.78
CA CYS A 24 -9.29 20.34 -22.38
C CYS A 24 -10.48 19.36 -22.32
N ASP A 25 -11.10 19.25 -21.15
CA ASP A 25 -12.20 18.30 -20.88
C ASP A 25 -13.45 18.65 -21.71
N ARG A 26 -13.78 19.94 -21.86
CA ARG A 26 -14.91 20.41 -22.68
C ARG A 26 -14.59 20.54 -24.17
N LYS A 27 -13.37 20.19 -24.59
CA LYS A 27 -12.90 20.28 -25.99
C LYS A 27 -13.19 21.67 -26.59
N GLU A 28 -12.89 22.73 -25.85
CA GLU A 28 -13.16 24.09 -26.30
C GLU A 28 -12.08 24.62 -27.28
N TYR A 29 -12.51 25.31 -28.33
CA TYR A 29 -11.65 26.00 -29.31
C TYR A 29 -10.49 25.14 -29.83
N TYR A 30 -9.26 25.46 -29.40
CA TYR A 30 -8.02 24.78 -29.78
C TYR A 30 -8.05 23.28 -29.48
N TRP A 31 -8.83 22.85 -28.48
CA TRP A 31 -8.86 21.45 -28.03
C TRP A 31 -9.83 20.56 -28.80
N GLN A 32 -10.68 21.10 -29.69
CA GLN A 32 -11.67 20.32 -30.45
C GLN A 32 -11.05 19.16 -31.24
N SER A 33 -9.90 19.40 -31.88
CA SER A 33 -9.21 18.45 -32.74
C SER A 33 -7.89 17.92 -32.13
N ARG A 34 -7.63 18.22 -30.86
CA ARG A 34 -6.36 17.87 -30.19
C ARG A 34 -6.59 16.88 -29.06
N ASP A 35 -5.68 15.93 -28.91
CA ASP A 35 -5.68 15.04 -27.76
C ASP A 35 -5.40 15.80 -26.47
N THR A 36 -5.92 15.28 -25.37
CA THR A 36 -5.68 15.83 -24.04
C THR A 36 -4.19 15.78 -23.74
N PRO A 37 -3.53 16.88 -23.36
CA PRO A 37 -2.10 16.89 -23.06
C PRO A 37 -1.75 15.90 -21.95
N TYR A 38 -0.58 15.26 -22.05
CA TYR A 38 -0.10 14.33 -21.02
C TYR A 38 -0.11 14.90 -19.59
N PRO A 39 0.25 16.19 -19.34
CA PRO A 39 0.14 16.75 -17.98
C PRO A 39 -1.29 16.73 -17.42
N ILE A 40 -2.30 16.97 -18.25
CA ILE A 40 -3.71 16.91 -17.84
C ILE A 40 -4.15 15.46 -17.64
N GLN A 41 -3.71 14.53 -18.51
CA GLN A 41 -3.96 13.10 -18.30
C GLN A 41 -3.32 12.58 -17.00
N ALA A 42 -2.10 13.03 -16.69
CA ALA A 42 -1.39 12.69 -15.46
C ALA A 42 -2.12 13.25 -14.24
N MET A 43 -2.55 14.51 -14.29
CA MET A 43 -3.35 15.13 -13.23
C MET A 43 -4.65 14.37 -12.98
N ASN A 44 -5.39 14.00 -14.03
CA ASN A 44 -6.60 13.20 -13.90
C ASN A 44 -6.34 11.82 -13.25
N LYS A 45 -5.20 11.20 -13.56
CA LYS A 45 -4.80 9.93 -12.94
C LYS A 45 -4.43 10.10 -11.47
N THR A 46 -3.78 11.20 -11.08
CA THR A 46 -3.44 11.48 -9.68
C THR A 46 -4.63 11.92 -8.86
N ASP A 47 -5.57 12.66 -9.44
CA ASP A 47 -6.80 13.13 -8.79
C ASP A 47 -7.72 11.96 -8.36
N ALA A 48 -7.54 10.78 -8.96
CA ALA A 48 -8.24 9.55 -8.55
C ALA A 48 -7.80 9.04 -7.16
N PHE A 49 -6.73 9.57 -6.59
CA PHE A 49 -6.15 9.16 -5.30
C PHE A 49 -6.17 10.34 -4.31
N PRO A 50 -7.32 10.58 -3.62
CA PRO A 50 -7.47 11.75 -2.76
C PRO A 50 -6.64 11.69 -1.47
N ASN A 51 -6.32 10.50 -0.96
CA ASN A 51 -5.63 10.34 0.33
C ASN A 51 -4.12 10.18 0.14
N LEU A 52 -3.50 11.08 -0.61
CA LEU A 52 -2.06 11.08 -0.83
C LEU A 52 -1.33 11.79 0.33
N TYR A 53 -0.27 11.16 0.82
CA TYR A 53 0.65 11.81 1.73
C TYR A 53 1.43 12.90 1.00
N SER A 54 1.43 14.11 1.55
CA SER A 54 2.23 15.22 1.03
C SER A 54 2.75 16.07 2.18
N SER A 55 4.03 16.38 2.11
CA SER A 55 4.75 17.21 3.07
C SER A 55 5.77 18.07 2.33
N GLN A 56 6.22 19.14 2.99
CA GLN A 56 7.30 20.00 2.50
C GLN A 56 8.66 19.32 2.64
N LEU A 57 8.80 18.39 3.58
CA LEU A 57 10.02 17.64 3.84
C LEU A 57 9.80 16.16 3.50
N PRO A 58 10.85 15.42 3.12
CA PRO A 58 10.80 13.97 3.07
C PRO A 58 10.42 13.38 4.44
N PRO A 59 9.67 12.26 4.49
CA PRO A 59 9.19 11.68 5.75
C PRO A 59 10.28 11.49 6.81
N CYS A 60 11.49 11.06 6.41
CA CYS A 60 12.61 10.85 7.34
C CYS A 60 13.05 12.11 8.11
N PHE A 61 12.70 13.32 7.65
CA PHE A 61 13.02 14.56 8.36
C PHE A 61 11.88 15.07 9.26
N GLU A 62 10.73 14.39 9.26
CA GLU A 62 9.57 14.75 10.08
C GLU A 62 9.53 14.02 11.43
N TYR A 63 10.29 12.93 11.56
CA TYR A 63 10.32 12.09 12.75
C TYR A 63 11.65 12.24 13.48
N GLU A 64 11.64 12.18 14.82
CA GLU A 64 12.89 12.26 15.58
C GLU A 64 13.81 11.05 15.29
N LEU A 65 15.12 11.30 15.28
CA LEU A 65 16.15 10.27 15.03
C LEU A 65 16.05 9.05 15.96
N PRO A 66 15.77 9.17 17.27
CA PRO A 66 15.66 8.01 18.16
C PRO A 66 14.62 6.99 17.70
N TYR A 67 13.44 7.44 17.24
CA TYR A 67 12.41 6.54 16.74
C TYR A 67 12.82 5.85 15.43
N GLN A 68 13.63 6.51 14.59
CA GLN A 68 14.11 5.94 13.33
C GLN A 68 15.21 4.90 13.54
N LEU A 69 16.14 5.16 14.46
CA LEU A 69 17.31 4.33 14.71
C LEU A 69 17.04 3.15 15.64
N THR A 70 15.98 3.21 16.46
CA THR A 70 15.65 2.12 17.39
C THR A 70 15.30 0.84 16.61
N PRO A 71 16.01 -0.27 16.81
CA PRO A 71 15.65 -1.54 16.19
C PRO A 71 14.36 -2.08 16.81
N ILE A 72 13.48 -2.66 15.98
CA ILE A 72 12.28 -3.34 16.46
C ILE A 72 12.55 -4.84 16.46
N PRO A 73 12.73 -5.47 17.64
CA PRO A 73 12.81 -6.91 17.72
C PRO A 73 11.47 -7.51 17.30
N HIS A 74 11.52 -8.56 16.48
CA HIS A 74 10.33 -9.31 16.09
C HIS A 74 10.57 -10.80 16.29
N ILE A 75 9.51 -11.50 16.69
CA ILE A 75 9.52 -12.94 16.86
C ILE A 75 9.41 -13.57 15.47
N ASN A 76 10.19 -14.61 15.22
CA ASN A 76 10.14 -15.33 13.96
C ASN A 76 9.68 -16.77 14.22
N LEU A 77 8.52 -17.14 13.67
CA LEU A 77 7.98 -18.50 13.71
C LEU A 77 8.30 -19.28 12.42
N ASP A 78 9.54 -19.18 11.92
CA ASP A 78 10.01 -20.00 10.81
C ASP A 78 10.34 -21.41 11.31
N SER A 79 9.53 -22.39 10.90
CA SER A 79 9.95 -23.79 10.87
C SER A 79 10.45 -24.09 9.47
N THR A 80 11.61 -24.71 9.34
CA THR A 80 12.03 -25.29 8.05
C THR A 80 10.94 -26.24 7.51
N GLN A 81 10.82 -26.39 6.19
CA GLN A 81 9.75 -27.15 5.52
C GLN A 81 9.57 -28.64 5.97
N ALA A 82 10.47 -29.19 6.79
CA ALA A 82 10.41 -30.56 7.29
C ALA A 82 9.37 -30.80 8.41
N ASP A 83 8.74 -29.75 8.93
CA ASP A 83 8.23 -29.74 10.30
C ASP A 83 6.70 -29.63 10.41
N PHE A 84 5.92 -30.15 9.46
CA PHE A 84 4.45 -30.05 9.51
C PHE A 84 3.85 -30.58 10.84
N LEU A 85 4.46 -31.61 11.46
CA LEU A 85 4.10 -32.10 12.79
C LEU A 85 4.64 -31.20 13.92
N ASN A 86 5.89 -30.73 13.81
CA ASN A 86 6.50 -29.82 14.78
C ASN A 86 5.83 -28.44 14.82
N ASN A 87 5.03 -28.07 13.82
CA ASN A 87 4.38 -26.75 13.74
C ASN A 87 3.16 -26.59 14.65
N LEU A 88 2.37 -27.65 14.86
CA LEU A 88 1.30 -27.61 15.86
C LEU A 88 1.89 -27.57 17.27
N ASP A 89 2.94 -28.36 17.50
CA ASP A 89 3.69 -28.36 18.77
C ASP A 89 4.38 -27.02 19.00
N PHE A 90 4.95 -26.40 17.96
CA PHE A 90 5.60 -25.11 18.04
C PHE A 90 4.61 -23.96 18.23
N LEU A 91 3.45 -24.03 17.58
CA LEU A 91 2.35 -23.09 17.84
C LEU A 91 1.87 -23.24 19.28
N HIS A 92 1.64 -24.47 19.75
CA HIS A 92 1.25 -24.76 21.13
C HIS A 92 2.31 -24.26 22.13
N MET A 93 3.59 -24.56 21.91
CA MET A 93 4.70 -24.05 22.72
C MET A 93 4.77 -22.53 22.70
N SER A 94 4.47 -21.89 21.57
CA SER A 94 4.42 -20.43 21.46
C SER A 94 3.22 -19.86 22.20
N GLU A 95 2.05 -20.48 22.09
CA GLU A 95 0.84 -20.16 22.87
C GLU A 95 1.08 -20.33 24.37
N GLU A 96 1.86 -21.33 24.79
CA GLU A 96 2.28 -21.49 26.18
C GLU A 96 3.27 -20.42 26.61
N ARG A 97 4.30 -20.17 25.80
CA ARG A 97 5.34 -19.16 26.07
C ARG A 97 4.76 -17.75 26.17
N TYR A 98 3.75 -17.46 25.35
CA TYR A 98 3.11 -16.14 25.25
C TYR A 98 1.66 -16.16 25.76
N ARG A 99 1.35 -17.05 26.71
CA ARG A 99 -0.02 -17.24 27.26
C ARG A 99 -0.60 -15.97 27.90
N ASN A 100 0.27 -15.11 28.42
CA ASN A 100 -0.12 -13.86 29.07
C ASN A 100 -0.18 -12.67 28.10
N GLU A 101 0.16 -12.87 26.83
CA GLU A 101 0.09 -11.83 25.80
C GLU A 101 -1.20 -12.00 24.98
N THR A 102 -1.77 -10.89 24.53
CA THR A 102 -2.92 -10.90 23.64
C THR A 102 -2.47 -11.16 22.22
N TRP A 103 -3.00 -12.22 21.61
CA TRP A 103 -2.70 -12.58 20.24
C TRP A 103 -3.57 -11.77 19.27
N ILE A 104 -2.93 -11.08 18.36
CA ILE A 104 -3.58 -10.26 17.33
C ILE A 104 -3.10 -10.74 15.98
N TYR A 105 -4.02 -10.94 15.04
CA TYR A 105 -3.71 -11.36 13.68
C TYR A 105 -4.09 -10.26 12.71
N THR A 106 -3.20 -9.94 11.79
CA THR A 106 -3.42 -8.93 10.77
C THR A 106 -3.13 -9.50 9.40
N ASP A 107 -3.90 -9.10 8.40
CA ASP A 107 -3.66 -9.50 7.01
C ASP A 107 -4.11 -8.38 6.04
N GLY A 108 -3.39 -8.25 4.93
CA GLY A 108 -3.71 -7.37 3.82
C GLY A 108 -4.16 -8.16 2.59
N SER A 109 -5.12 -7.64 1.83
CA SER A 109 -5.58 -8.26 0.58
C SER A 109 -5.53 -7.29 -0.59
N LEU A 110 -5.14 -7.80 -1.76
CA LEU A 110 -5.14 -7.09 -3.03
C LEU A 110 -5.80 -7.93 -4.11
N ASP A 111 -7.00 -7.54 -4.54
CA ASP A 111 -7.62 -8.07 -5.76
C ASP A 111 -7.12 -7.27 -6.97
N ARG A 112 -6.16 -7.84 -7.69
CA ARG A 112 -5.58 -7.22 -8.90
C ARG A 112 -6.58 -7.03 -10.04
N LYS A 113 -7.65 -7.82 -10.11
CA LYS A 113 -8.65 -7.69 -11.19
C LYS A 113 -9.55 -6.49 -10.94
N GLN A 114 -9.91 -6.26 -9.69
CA GLN A 114 -10.80 -5.18 -9.28
C GLN A 114 -10.05 -3.94 -8.78
N GLN A 115 -8.71 -4.01 -8.68
CA GLN A 115 -7.86 -2.98 -8.06
C GLN A 115 -8.37 -2.59 -6.67
N LYS A 116 -8.74 -3.60 -5.88
CA LYS A 116 -9.26 -3.40 -4.53
C LYS A 116 -8.21 -3.80 -3.52
N VAL A 117 -7.97 -2.92 -2.58
CA VAL A 117 -7.05 -3.14 -1.46
C VAL A 117 -7.82 -3.03 -0.17
N GLU A 118 -7.65 -4.03 0.68
CA GLU A 118 -8.40 -4.20 1.92
C GLU A 118 -7.44 -4.76 2.98
N PHE A 119 -7.81 -4.62 4.25
CA PHE A 119 -7.10 -5.27 5.35
C PHE A 119 -8.06 -5.76 6.41
N GLY A 120 -7.59 -6.73 7.20
CA GLY A 120 -8.32 -7.34 8.31
C GLY A 120 -7.49 -7.38 9.58
N VAL A 121 -8.14 -7.16 10.72
CA VAL A 121 -7.58 -7.33 12.06
C VAL A 121 -8.50 -8.22 12.88
N TYR A 122 -7.92 -9.22 13.52
CA TYR A 122 -8.65 -10.16 14.37
C TYR A 122 -7.95 -10.34 15.73
N ILE A 123 -8.71 -10.18 16.81
CA ILE A 123 -8.25 -10.40 18.18
C ILE A 123 -9.19 -11.41 18.85
N PRO A 124 -8.79 -12.70 18.98
CA PRO A 124 -9.67 -13.74 19.51
C PRO A 124 -10.13 -13.49 20.95
N SER A 125 -9.25 -13.01 21.82
CA SER A 125 -9.51 -12.89 23.27
C SER A 125 -10.64 -11.93 23.63
N ILE A 126 -10.92 -10.95 22.77
CA ILE A 126 -11.99 -9.96 22.92
C ILE A 126 -13.01 -10.03 21.78
N GLU A 127 -12.98 -11.10 20.99
CA GLU A 127 -13.80 -11.32 19.79
C GLU A 127 -13.83 -10.14 18.80
N TYR A 128 -12.75 -9.33 18.77
CA TYR A 128 -12.68 -8.16 17.92
C TYR A 128 -12.39 -8.58 16.48
N LYS A 129 -13.24 -8.13 15.55
CA LYS A 129 -13.11 -8.34 14.12
C LYS A 129 -13.27 -7.00 13.43
N PHE A 130 -12.29 -6.63 12.63
CA PHE A 130 -12.33 -5.40 11.85
C PHE A 130 -11.84 -5.68 10.44
N SER A 131 -12.51 -5.08 9.47
CA SER A 131 -12.01 -4.98 8.10
C SER A 131 -12.34 -3.62 7.53
N SER A 132 -11.46 -3.10 6.69
CA SER A 132 -11.70 -1.85 5.99
C SER A 132 -11.09 -1.87 4.60
N LYS A 133 -11.75 -1.16 3.70
CA LYS A 133 -11.22 -0.84 2.39
C LYS A 133 -10.19 0.28 2.47
N LEU A 134 -9.17 0.18 1.64
CA LEU A 134 -8.17 1.20 1.39
C LEU A 134 -8.31 1.73 -0.03
N GLN A 135 -7.75 2.92 -0.27
CA GLN A 135 -7.47 3.32 -1.65
C GLN A 135 -6.46 2.35 -2.27
N GLU A 136 -6.43 2.30 -3.59
CA GLU A 136 -5.43 1.53 -4.35
C GLU A 136 -4.01 1.82 -3.82
N THR A 137 -3.31 0.78 -3.35
CA THR A 137 -1.95 0.83 -2.81
C THR A 137 -1.24 -0.52 -2.99
N GLN A 138 0.03 -0.60 -2.64
CA GLN A 138 0.78 -1.85 -2.66
C GLN A 138 0.32 -2.77 -1.53
N ILE A 139 0.38 -4.10 -1.76
CA ILE A 139 0.00 -5.10 -0.75
C ILE A 139 0.77 -4.93 0.56
N CYS A 140 2.08 -4.69 0.46
CA CYS A 140 2.95 -4.46 1.61
C CYS A 140 2.49 -3.26 2.46
N THR A 141 1.99 -2.22 1.81
CA THR A 141 1.49 -1.02 2.49
C THR A 141 0.15 -1.30 3.19
N ALA A 142 -0.72 -2.13 2.60
CA ALA A 142 -1.94 -2.57 3.25
C ALA A 142 -1.67 -3.38 4.54
N GLU A 143 -0.66 -4.24 4.51
CA GLU A 143 -0.22 -5.03 5.67
C GLU A 143 0.35 -4.12 6.78
N ILE A 144 1.16 -3.11 6.43
CA ILE A 144 1.64 -2.11 7.40
C ILE A 144 0.47 -1.34 8.02
N ILE A 145 -0.54 -0.99 7.22
CA ILE A 145 -1.75 -0.31 7.71
C ILE A 145 -2.53 -1.21 8.67
N ALA A 146 -2.61 -2.52 8.40
CA ALA A 146 -3.23 -3.48 9.30
C ALA A 146 -2.52 -3.54 10.66
N ILE A 147 -1.18 -3.54 10.66
CA ILE A 147 -0.35 -3.48 11.88
C ILE A 147 -0.59 -2.15 12.61
N HIS A 148 -0.59 -1.04 11.88
CA HIS A 148 -0.87 0.29 12.45
C HIS A 148 -2.21 0.32 13.18
N HIS A 149 -3.26 -0.20 12.54
CA HIS A 149 -4.60 -0.27 13.12
C HIS A 149 -4.64 -1.18 14.35
N ALA A 150 -3.96 -2.34 14.31
CA ALA A 150 -3.86 -3.22 15.46
C ALA A 150 -3.19 -2.55 16.68
N ILE A 151 -2.15 -1.73 16.46
CA ILE A 151 -1.52 -0.94 17.54
C ILE A 151 -2.52 0.09 18.10
N CYS A 152 -3.26 0.80 17.25
CA CYS A 152 -4.30 1.72 17.69
C CYS A 152 -5.36 1.01 18.55
N VAL A 153 -5.81 -0.17 18.13
CA VAL A 153 -6.79 -0.97 18.89
C VAL A 153 -6.22 -1.37 20.25
N CYS A 154 -4.94 -1.75 20.35
CA CYS A 154 -4.31 -2.02 21.64
C CYS A 154 -4.39 -0.81 22.58
N LEU A 155 -4.06 0.38 22.08
CA LEU A 155 -4.10 1.61 22.86
C LEU A 155 -5.54 1.98 23.27
N GLU A 156 -6.50 1.92 22.34
CA GLU A 156 -7.91 2.23 22.59
C GLU A 156 -8.57 1.27 23.58
N LYS A 157 -8.19 -0.01 23.53
CA LYS A 157 -8.77 -1.08 24.39
C LYS A 157 -7.93 -1.35 25.64
N ASN A 158 -6.86 -0.59 25.88
CA ASN A 158 -5.93 -0.79 26.99
C ASN A 158 -5.35 -2.21 27.06
N ILE A 159 -5.00 -2.78 25.90
CA ILE A 159 -4.34 -4.10 25.81
C ILE A 159 -2.85 -3.90 26.08
N ILE A 160 -2.43 -4.17 27.32
CA ILE A 160 -1.08 -3.84 27.80
C ILE A 160 0.01 -4.72 27.19
N ASN A 161 -0.24 -6.03 27.03
CA ASN A 161 0.72 -6.98 26.47
C ASN A 161 0.10 -7.65 25.25
N ALA A 162 0.71 -7.47 24.06
CA ALA A 162 0.19 -8.03 22.82
C ALA A 162 1.30 -8.48 21.87
N ILE A 163 0.99 -9.51 21.07
CA ILE A 163 1.78 -9.91 19.91
C ILE A 163 0.92 -9.75 18.66
N ILE A 164 1.40 -8.95 17.73
CA ILE A 164 0.79 -8.79 16.40
C ILE A 164 1.49 -9.77 15.45
N TRP A 165 0.76 -10.81 15.07
CA TRP A 165 1.17 -11.82 14.13
C TRP A 165 0.82 -11.40 12.69
N VAL A 166 1.86 -11.36 11.86
CA VAL A 166 1.81 -10.87 10.48
C VAL A 166 2.43 -11.94 9.57
N ASP A 167 1.84 -12.19 8.41
CA ASP A 167 2.37 -13.13 7.43
C ASP A 167 3.33 -12.51 6.41
N SER A 168 3.46 -11.18 6.42
CA SER A 168 4.37 -10.44 5.56
C SER A 168 5.67 -10.03 6.24
N LYS A 169 6.73 -10.73 5.84
CA LYS A 169 8.09 -10.37 6.23
C LYS A 169 8.47 -8.96 5.76
N SER A 170 8.03 -8.60 4.55
CA SER A 170 8.34 -7.29 3.96
C SER A 170 7.74 -6.11 4.73
N ALA A 171 6.54 -6.28 5.31
CA ALA A 171 5.91 -5.27 6.15
C ALA A 171 6.70 -5.06 7.45
N ILE A 172 7.07 -6.16 8.12
CA ILE A 172 7.89 -6.12 9.35
C ILE A 172 9.25 -5.48 9.06
N GLU A 173 9.94 -5.87 7.98
CA GLU A 173 11.24 -5.32 7.60
C GLU A 173 11.18 -3.80 7.33
N ARG A 174 10.14 -3.32 6.64
CA ARG A 174 9.95 -1.87 6.38
C ARG A 174 9.73 -1.07 7.66
N ILE A 175 8.92 -1.58 8.59
CA ILE A 175 8.70 -0.96 9.89
C ILE A 175 9.99 -0.99 10.72
N ALA A 176 10.64 -2.16 10.80
CA ALA A 176 11.81 -2.38 11.64
C ALA A 176 13.09 -1.70 11.12
N SER A 177 13.15 -1.36 9.83
CA SER A 177 14.33 -0.73 9.20
C SER A 177 14.87 0.43 10.03
N THR A 178 16.18 0.53 10.14
CA THR A 178 16.89 1.63 10.81
C THR A 178 17.59 2.55 9.81
N GLU A 179 17.43 2.29 8.51
CA GLU A 179 17.99 3.12 7.45
C GLU A 179 17.26 4.47 7.37
N ILE A 180 18.04 5.54 7.37
CA ILE A 180 17.53 6.91 7.19
C ILE A 180 17.70 7.28 5.72
N GLN A 181 16.59 7.25 4.99
CA GLN A 181 16.55 7.58 3.56
C GLN A 181 15.33 8.43 3.23
N ALA A 182 15.48 9.37 2.30
CA ALA A 182 14.37 10.21 1.81
C ALA A 182 13.27 9.39 1.09
N SER A 183 13.59 8.18 0.65
CA SER A 183 12.68 7.24 -0.02
C SER A 183 11.81 6.43 0.94
N ARG A 184 12.04 6.58 2.26
CA ARG A 184 11.34 5.86 3.30
C ARG A 184 9.89 6.33 3.37
N ASP A 185 8.97 5.37 3.42
CA ASP A 185 7.55 5.65 3.38
C ASP A 185 7.04 6.18 4.73
N TYR A 186 6.12 7.13 4.64
CA TYR A 186 5.50 7.80 5.77
C TYR A 186 4.81 6.81 6.70
N ILE A 187 4.06 5.85 6.17
CA ILE A 187 3.24 4.96 7.01
C ILE A 187 4.10 3.99 7.83
N SER A 188 5.22 3.49 7.31
CA SER A 188 6.17 2.68 8.09
C SER A 188 6.78 3.47 9.22
N LEU A 189 7.20 4.72 8.96
CA LEU A 189 7.75 5.60 9.99
C LEU A 189 6.72 5.94 11.07
N ARG A 190 5.50 6.28 10.65
CA ARG A 190 4.38 6.56 11.56
C ARG A 190 4.08 5.37 12.46
N THR A 191 4.05 4.18 11.87
CA THR A 191 3.77 2.93 12.59
C THR A 191 4.89 2.56 13.56
N LYS A 192 6.15 2.73 13.12
CA LYS A 192 7.32 2.55 13.98
C LYS A 192 7.29 3.48 15.18
N ARG A 193 7.05 4.77 14.97
CA ARG A 193 6.92 5.75 16.05
C ARG A 193 5.81 5.36 17.02
N LEU A 194 4.60 5.07 16.52
CA LEU A 194 3.47 4.70 17.35
C LEU A 194 3.76 3.47 18.21
N LEU A 195 4.44 2.46 17.64
CA LEU A 195 4.85 1.26 18.36
C LEU A 195 5.81 1.58 19.51
N LEU A 196 6.78 2.46 19.27
CA LEU A 196 7.79 2.85 20.27
C LEU A 196 7.17 3.72 21.37
N GLU A 197 6.35 4.70 21.01
CA GLU A 197 5.59 5.53 21.97
C GLU A 197 4.65 4.68 22.82
N ALA A 198 4.02 3.64 22.26
CA ALA A 198 3.21 2.69 23.03
C ALA A 198 4.06 1.98 24.10
N GLY A 199 5.26 1.53 23.74
CA GLY A 199 6.21 0.91 24.66
C GLY A 199 6.69 1.85 25.77
N GLU A 200 7.01 3.11 25.43
CA GLU A 200 7.38 4.15 26.38
C GLU A 200 6.28 4.44 27.41
N ASN A 201 5.01 4.31 27.00
CA ASN A 201 3.83 4.48 27.84
C ASN A 201 3.37 3.19 28.55
N GLY A 202 4.19 2.13 28.53
CA GLY A 202 3.93 0.88 29.26
C GLY A 202 3.04 -0.12 28.52
N THR A 203 2.70 0.11 27.25
CA THR A 203 1.99 -0.84 26.39
C THR A 203 3.01 -1.63 25.56
N ASN A 204 3.29 -2.86 25.99
CA ASN A 204 4.28 -3.75 25.39
C ASN A 204 3.68 -4.53 24.21
N ILE A 205 3.92 -4.02 23.00
CA ILE A 205 3.46 -4.64 21.75
C ILE A 205 4.67 -5.20 21.01
N LYS A 206 4.60 -6.49 20.66
CA LYS A 206 5.63 -7.18 19.88
C LYS A 206 5.11 -7.48 18.48
N LEU A 207 6.00 -7.43 17.50
CA LEU A 207 5.71 -7.95 16.16
C LEU A 207 6.18 -9.40 16.08
N GLY A 208 5.37 -10.24 15.45
CA GLY A 208 5.71 -11.64 15.19
C GLY A 208 5.44 -11.98 13.73
N TRP A 209 6.40 -12.61 13.08
CA TRP A 209 6.21 -13.14 11.74
C TRP A 209 5.75 -14.61 11.81
N ILE A 210 4.74 -14.94 11.02
CA ILE A 210 4.27 -16.31 10.81
C ILE A 210 4.25 -16.59 9.30
N PRO A 211 4.59 -17.79 8.82
CA PRO A 211 4.48 -18.08 7.40
C PRO A 211 3.00 -18.20 6.96
N GLY A 212 2.62 -17.54 5.87
CA GLY A 212 1.20 -17.44 5.43
C GLY A 212 0.53 -18.75 4.99
N HIS A 213 1.28 -19.83 4.80
CA HIS A 213 0.74 -21.14 4.41
C HIS A 213 0.36 -22.06 5.58
N PHE A 214 0.52 -21.61 6.82
CA PHE A 214 0.16 -22.40 8.00
C PHE A 214 -1.34 -22.34 8.28
N ASN A 215 -1.91 -23.47 8.70
CA ASN A 215 -3.35 -23.62 9.00
C ASN A 215 -3.70 -23.02 10.38
N ILE A 216 -3.27 -21.79 10.65
CA ILE A 216 -3.57 -21.07 11.89
C ILE A 216 -4.93 -20.40 11.73
N LYS A 217 -5.89 -20.82 12.56
CA LYS A 217 -7.27 -20.32 12.54
C LYS A 217 -7.36 -18.80 12.62
N GLY A 218 -6.47 -18.17 13.41
CA GLY A 218 -6.39 -16.71 13.55
C GLY A 218 -6.03 -15.99 12.25
N ILE A 219 -4.98 -16.43 11.56
CA ILE A 219 -4.56 -15.90 10.26
C ILE A 219 -5.66 -16.11 9.22
N HIS A 220 -6.21 -17.33 9.14
CA HIS A 220 -7.30 -17.61 8.20
C HIS A 220 -8.49 -16.67 8.45
N THR A 221 -8.83 -16.39 9.71
CA THR A 221 -9.89 -15.44 10.05
C THR A 221 -9.53 -14.02 9.61
N ALA A 222 -8.31 -13.54 9.84
CA ALA A 222 -7.87 -12.22 9.39
C ALA A 222 -7.89 -12.10 7.84
N ASN A 223 -7.45 -13.14 7.13
CA ASN A 223 -7.49 -13.20 5.66
C ASN A 223 -8.94 -13.20 5.15
N ILE A 224 -9.81 -13.97 5.79
CA ILE A 224 -11.25 -13.95 5.52
C ILE A 224 -11.80 -12.54 5.77
N LEU A 225 -11.45 -11.88 6.87
CA LEU A 225 -11.92 -10.51 7.15
C LEU A 225 -11.43 -9.51 6.09
N ALA A 226 -10.18 -9.63 5.65
CA ALA A 226 -9.62 -8.80 4.59
C ALA A 226 -10.32 -9.02 3.23
N LYS A 227 -10.98 -10.17 3.02
CA LYS A 227 -11.73 -10.51 1.79
C LYS A 227 -13.24 -10.30 1.92
N ILE A 228 -13.79 -10.53 3.11
CA ILE A 228 -15.20 -10.36 3.42
C ILE A 228 -15.40 -8.87 3.64
N ARG A 229 -15.84 -8.24 2.56
CA ARG A 229 -16.42 -6.91 2.51
C ARG A 229 -17.43 -6.77 3.65
N GLN A 230 -17.04 -6.15 4.74
CA GLN A 230 -18.04 -5.56 5.61
C GLN A 230 -18.40 -4.22 4.96
N ASP A 231 -19.63 -4.11 4.46
CA ASP A 231 -20.21 -2.89 3.87
C ASP A 231 -20.27 -1.69 4.85
N LEU A 232 -19.67 -1.82 6.03
CA LEU A 232 -19.37 -0.73 6.95
C LEU A 232 -18.19 0.06 6.39
N ASN A 233 -18.44 0.74 5.27
CA ASN A 233 -17.56 1.71 4.63
C ASN A 233 -17.36 2.93 5.53
N VAL A 234 -16.52 2.81 6.56
CA VAL A 234 -15.82 3.97 7.10
C VAL A 234 -14.42 3.91 6.50
N PRO A 235 -14.15 4.64 5.40
CA PRO A 235 -12.81 4.73 4.87
C PRO A 235 -11.90 5.24 5.99
N LEU A 236 -10.88 4.46 6.35
CA LEU A 236 -9.84 4.99 7.21
C LEU A 236 -9.16 6.15 6.48
N ASP A 237 -9.09 7.31 7.12
CA ASP A 237 -8.32 8.46 6.65
C ASP A 237 -6.83 8.21 6.90
N ILE A 238 -6.29 7.21 6.20
CA ILE A 238 -4.87 6.91 6.16
C ILE A 238 -4.32 7.35 4.82
N ARG A 239 -3.35 8.27 4.90
CA ARG A 239 -2.63 8.77 3.75
C ARG A 239 -1.59 7.76 3.29
N VAL A 240 -1.46 7.59 1.97
CA VAL A 240 -0.49 6.67 1.34
C VAL A 240 0.58 7.47 0.60
N ASP A 241 1.81 6.96 0.62
CA ASP A 241 2.94 7.56 -0.06
C ASP A 241 2.77 7.66 -1.58
N LYS A 242 3.23 8.77 -2.15
CA LYS A 242 3.23 9.02 -3.60
C LYS A 242 3.94 7.92 -4.38
N LYS A 243 4.99 7.32 -3.79
CA LYS A 243 5.76 6.24 -4.42
C LYS A 243 4.92 5.00 -4.72
N ASP A 244 4.00 4.65 -3.81
CA ASP A 244 3.12 3.50 -3.98
C ASP A 244 2.14 3.75 -5.14
N ILE A 245 1.51 4.93 -5.13
CA ILE A 245 0.57 5.34 -6.17
C ILE A 245 1.25 5.47 -7.54
N LEU A 246 2.45 6.04 -7.59
CA LEU A 246 3.23 6.14 -8.83
C LEU A 246 3.57 4.77 -9.40
N SER A 247 3.82 3.75 -8.56
CA SER A 247 4.02 2.38 -9.04
C SER A 247 2.77 1.84 -9.72
N ILE A 248 1.60 2.04 -9.12
CA ILE A 248 0.30 1.61 -9.66
C ILE A 248 0.01 2.34 -10.97
N ILE A 249 0.16 3.66 -11.00
CA ILE A 249 -0.06 4.46 -12.21
C ILE A 249 0.86 3.99 -13.35
N ARG A 250 2.13 3.68 -13.06
CA ARG A 250 3.08 3.14 -14.07
C ARG A 250 2.63 1.80 -14.62
N GLU A 251 2.11 0.90 -13.79
CA GLU A 251 1.55 -0.38 -14.22
C GLU A 251 0.31 -0.17 -15.08
N GLN A 252 -0.64 0.66 -14.65
CA GLN A 252 -1.83 1.00 -15.43
C GLN A 252 -1.48 1.60 -16.80
N ILE A 253 -0.51 2.52 -16.85
CA ILE A 253 -0.03 3.10 -18.10
C ILE A 253 0.57 2.01 -18.99
N ARG A 254 1.44 1.15 -18.44
CA ARG A 254 2.05 0.04 -19.19
C ARG A 254 0.99 -0.90 -19.77
N ASP A 255 -0.04 -1.22 -19.00
CA ASP A 255 -1.14 -2.07 -19.45
C ASP A 255 -1.96 -1.41 -20.55
N GLN A 256 -2.20 -0.10 -20.45
CA GLN A 256 -2.83 0.69 -21.51
C GLN A 256 -2.01 0.64 -22.81
N TRP A 257 -0.70 0.85 -22.73
CA TRP A 257 0.20 0.77 -23.88
C TRP A 257 0.26 -0.64 -24.47
N ASN A 258 0.33 -1.69 -23.65
CA ASN A 258 0.29 -3.07 -24.13
C ASN A 258 -1.01 -3.36 -24.88
N LYS A 259 -2.17 -2.94 -24.35
CA LYS A 259 -3.46 -3.13 -25.04
C LYS A 259 -3.52 -2.39 -26.38
N GLN A 260 -3.05 -1.15 -26.41
CA GLN A 260 -2.97 -0.36 -27.65
C GLN A 260 -2.02 -1.01 -28.66
N TRP A 261 -0.86 -1.49 -28.20
CA TRP A 261 0.11 -2.21 -29.01
C TRP A 261 -0.51 -3.45 -29.63
N THR A 262 -1.15 -4.32 -28.84
CA THR A 262 -1.83 -5.53 -29.34
C THR A 262 -2.92 -5.18 -30.37
N THR A 263 -3.69 -4.12 -30.13
CA THR A 263 -4.74 -3.66 -31.06
C THR A 263 -4.15 -3.16 -32.38
N LEU A 264 -3.04 -2.41 -32.33
CA LEU A 264 -2.34 -1.91 -33.51
C LEU A 264 -1.76 -3.07 -34.34
N LEU A 265 -1.18 -4.07 -33.67
CA LEU A 265 -0.65 -5.27 -34.32
C LEU A 265 -1.73 -6.13 -34.99
N GLN A 266 -2.96 -6.13 -34.44
CA GLN A 266 -4.11 -6.84 -35.04
C GLN A 266 -4.70 -6.10 -36.25
N ASN A 267 -4.70 -4.76 -36.23
CA ASN A 267 -5.45 -3.94 -37.19
C ASN A 267 -4.62 -3.43 -38.40
N LYS A 268 -3.28 -3.43 -38.34
CA LYS A 268 -2.43 -2.98 -39.45
C LYS A 268 -1.82 -4.19 -40.18
N GLY A 269 -1.78 -4.12 -41.52
CA GLY A 269 -1.48 -5.24 -42.44
C GLY A 269 -0.10 -5.91 -42.29
N ALA A 270 0.31 -6.69 -43.30
CA ALA A 270 1.42 -7.66 -43.25
C ALA A 270 2.72 -7.22 -42.54
N TYR A 271 3.11 -5.94 -42.63
CA TYR A 271 4.28 -5.38 -41.95
C TYR A 271 4.20 -5.40 -40.41
N CYS A 272 3.01 -5.20 -39.83
CA CYS A 272 2.82 -5.29 -38.37
C CYS A 272 2.80 -6.74 -37.88
N LYS A 273 2.41 -7.71 -38.73
CA LYS A 273 2.49 -9.14 -38.39
C LYS A 273 3.95 -9.59 -38.21
N THR A 274 4.87 -9.16 -39.08
CA THR A 274 6.30 -9.49 -38.95
C THR A 274 6.96 -8.83 -37.75
N TYR A 275 6.49 -7.66 -37.31
CA TYR A 275 6.95 -7.04 -36.06
C TYR A 275 6.35 -7.72 -34.82
N SER A 276 5.08 -8.13 -34.88
CA SER A 276 4.40 -8.82 -33.77
C SER A 276 5.03 -10.16 -33.38
N CYS A 277 5.69 -10.84 -34.32
CA CYS A 277 6.42 -12.08 -34.03
C CYS A 277 7.80 -11.85 -33.40
N LEU A 278 8.32 -10.62 -33.43
CA LEU A 278 9.59 -10.25 -32.81
C LEU A 278 9.39 -9.59 -31.43
N GLU A 279 8.44 -8.67 -31.32
CA GLU A 279 8.08 -8.00 -30.06
C GLU A 279 6.57 -8.10 -29.77
N THR A 280 6.23 -9.09 -28.96
CA THR A 280 4.85 -9.39 -28.55
C THR A 280 4.29 -8.40 -27.52
N ASN A 281 5.16 -7.73 -26.77
CA ASN A 281 4.82 -6.75 -25.74
C ASN A 281 5.38 -5.38 -26.08
N PHE A 282 4.79 -4.32 -25.52
CA PHE A 282 5.32 -2.97 -25.69
C PHE A 282 6.77 -2.90 -25.11
N PRO A 283 7.76 -2.42 -25.89
CA PRO A 283 9.15 -2.44 -25.48
C PRO A 283 9.39 -1.56 -24.24
N LYS A 284 10.18 -2.07 -23.29
CA LYS A 284 10.51 -1.36 -22.04
C LYS A 284 11.63 -0.33 -22.21
N LYS A 285 12.38 -0.41 -23.30
CA LYS A 285 13.49 0.48 -23.63
C LYS A 285 13.21 1.13 -24.98
N PRO A 286 13.61 2.40 -25.17
CA PRO A 286 13.64 2.96 -26.50
C PRO A 286 14.56 2.12 -27.39
N TRP A 287 14.25 2.13 -28.67
CA TRP A 287 14.99 1.37 -29.68
C TRP A 287 16.39 1.96 -29.98
N PHE A 288 16.72 3.10 -29.36
CA PHE A 288 17.97 3.84 -29.47
C PHE A 288 18.39 4.39 -28.09
#